data_AF-A0A5J4Q846-F1
#
_entry.id   AF-A0A5J4Q846-F1
#
_cell.length_a   1.000
_cell.length_b   1.000
_cell.length_c   1.000
_cell.angle_alpha   90.00
_cell.angle_beta   90.00
_cell.angle_gamma   90.00
#
_symmetry.space_group_name_H-M   'P 1'
#
loop_
_entity.id
_entity.type
_entity.pdbx_description
1 polymer ?
#
loop_
_entity_poly.entity_id
_entity_poly.type
_entity_poly.pdbx_seq_one_letter_code
_entity_poly.pdbx_strand_id
1 'polypeptide(L)' 'NYHRWSVCKAAVLRGEKENLPVYRFLKEPLIRKFGEDWYAELELVTRELKMNNLL' A
#
# COMPACT_ATOMS: atom_id res chain seq x y z
N ASN A 1 14.78 -0.45 -3.89
CA ASN A 1 14.53 -1.55 -4.85
C ASN A 1 13.21 -1.35 -5.58
N TYR A 2 13.12 -0.33 -6.45
CA TYR A 2 12.01 -0.19 -7.38
C TYR A 2 12.61 0.10 -8.76
N HIS A 3 12.55 -0.87 -9.65
CA HIS A 3 13.04 -0.75 -11.02
C HIS A 3 11.88 -0.34 -11.93
N ARG A 4 12.06 0.72 -12.70
CA ARG A 4 11.05 1.22 -13.65
C ARG A 4 11.28 0.59 -15.01
N TRP A 5 10.59 -0.52 -15.30
CA TRP A 5 10.64 -1.17 -16.60
C TRP A 5 9.41 -0.82 -17.45
N SER A 6 9.57 -0.81 -18.77
CA SER A 6 8.47 -0.52 -19.71
C SER A 6 7.30 -1.51 -19.56
N VAL A 7 7.58 -2.76 -19.22
CA VAL A 7 6.57 -3.80 -18.97
C VAL A 7 5.68 -3.49 -17.76
N CYS A 8 6.13 -2.65 -16.83
CA CYS A 8 5.36 -2.27 -15.64
C CYS A 8 4.35 -1.14 -15.92
N LYS A 9 4.37 -0.52 -17.11
CA LYS A 9 3.53 0.64 -17.44
C LYS A 9 2.04 0.34 -17.31
N ALA A 10 1.61 -0.88 -17.67
CA ALA A 10 0.23 -1.31 -17.49
C ALA A 10 -0.19 -1.37 -16.00
N ALA A 11 0.72 -1.83 -15.13
CA ALA A 11 0.46 -1.88 -13.69
C ALA A 11 0.38 -0.47 -13.08
N VAL A 12 1.18 0.48 -13.55
CA VAL A 12 1.13 1.89 -13.13
C VAL A 12 -0.21 2.52 -13.53
N LEU A 13 -0.61 2.39 -14.80
CA LEU A 13 -1.89 2.93 -15.29
C LEU A 13 -3.08 2.37 -14.51
N ARG A 14 -3.04 1.07 -14.19
CA ARG A 14 -4.06 0.45 -13.36
C ARG A 14 -4.06 1.01 -11.94
N GLY A 15 -2.88 1.17 -11.33
CA GLY A 15 -2.74 1.75 -10.00
C GLY A 15 -3.30 3.18 -9.90
N GLU A 16 -3.01 4.02 -10.89
CA GLU A 16 -3.56 5.38 -10.99
C GLU A 16 -5.09 5.38 -11.08
N LYS A 17 -5.66 4.44 -11.85
CA LYS A 17 -7.12 4.32 -12.01
C LYS A 17 -7.82 3.85 -10.73
N GLU A 18 -7.24 2.89 -10.02
CA GLU A 18 -7.83 2.32 -8.80
C GLU A 18 -7.67 3.24 -7.59
N ASN A 19 -6.70 4.17 -7.62
CA ASN A 19 -6.37 5.12 -6.55
C ASN A 19 -6.31 4.48 -5.16
N LEU A 20 -5.82 3.24 -5.10
CA LEU A 20 -5.74 2.44 -3.88
C LEU A 20 -4.36 2.63 -3.23
N PRO A 21 -4.28 2.88 -1.91
CA PRO A 21 -3.00 2.94 -1.23
C PRO A 21 -2.22 1.62 -1.37
N VAL A 22 -0.92 1.73 -1.61
CA VAL A 22 -0.02 0.59 -1.87
C VAL A 22 -0.07 -0.46 -0.75
N TYR A 23 -0.17 -0.02 0.51
CA TYR A 23 -0.22 -0.94 1.65
C TYR A 23 -1.48 -1.84 1.63
N ARG A 24 -2.61 -1.35 1.10
CA ARG A 24 -3.83 -2.16 0.94
C ARG A 24 -3.71 -3.11 -0.24
N PHE A 25 -3.11 -2.66 -1.34
CA PHE A 25 -2.83 -3.52 -2.49
C PHE A 25 -1.91 -4.69 -2.10
N LEU A 26 -0.95 -4.46 -1.21
CA LEU A 26 0.00 -5.45 -0.72
C LEU A 26 -0.42 -6.13 0.59
N LYS A 27 -1.71 -6.13 0.95
CA LYS A 27 -2.20 -6.69 2.22
C LYS A 27 -1.68 -8.12 2.47
N GLU A 28 -1.92 -9.04 1.54
CA GLU A 28 -1.49 -10.43 1.67
C GLU A 28 0.05 -10.60 1.77
N PRO A 29 0.87 -10.01 0.87
CA PRO A 29 2.32 -10.03 1.01
C PRO A 29 2.84 -9.45 2.33
N LEU A 30 2.23 -8.37 2.83
CA LEU A 30 2.63 -7.70 4.07
C LEU A 30 2.28 -8.55 5.29
N ILE A 31 1.06 -9.09 5.36
CA ILE A 31 0.66 -10.02 6.42
C ILE A 31 1.57 -11.26 6.44
N ARG A 32 1.85 -11.85 5.26
CA ARG A 32 2.74 -13.02 5.17
C ARG A 32 4.15 -12.74 5.69
N LYS A 33 4.64 -11.50 5.53
CA LYS A 33 5.99 -11.12 5.92
C LYS A 33 6.10 -10.67 7.37
N PHE A 34 5.10 -9.93 7.86
CA PHE A 34 5.19 -9.21 9.14
C PHE A 34 4.15 -9.64 10.17
N GLY A 35 3.15 -10.44 9.78
CA GLY A 35 2.07 -10.89 10.65
C GLY A 35 0.79 -10.04 10.54
N GLU A 36 -0.31 -10.58 11.05
CA GLU A 36 -1.62 -9.90 11.07
C GLU A 36 -1.63 -8.70 12.01
N ASP A 37 -1.05 -8.85 13.21
CA ASP A 37 -1.00 -7.79 14.23
C ASP A 37 -0.27 -6.55 13.69
N TRP A 38 0.88 -6.76 13.04
CA TRP A 38 1.63 -5.69 12.40
C TRP A 38 0.82 -4.95 11.32
N TYR A 39 0.08 -5.71 10.51
CA TYR A 39 -0.77 -5.10 9.47
C TYR A 39 -1.93 -4.31 10.09
N ALA A 40 -2.51 -4.79 11.20
CA ALA A 40 -3.55 -4.08 11.94
C ALA A 40 -3.04 -2.75 12.53
N GLU A 41 -1.83 -2.74 13.10
CA GLU A 41 -1.18 -1.50 13.57
C GLU A 41 -0.94 -0.52 12.43
N LEU A 42 -0.48 -1.00 11.27
CA LEU A 42 -0.30 -0.16 10.08
C LEU A 42 -1.63 0.51 9.66
N GLU A 43 -2.74 -0.22 9.70
CA GLU A 43 -4.07 0.33 9.40
C GLU A 43 -4.55 1.34 10.46
N LEU A 44 -4.20 1.15 11.74
CA LEU A 44 -4.46 2.11 12.80
C LEU A 44 -3.70 3.42 12.55
N VAL A 45 -2.37 3.35 12.41
CA VAL A 45 -1.50 4.53 12.21
C VAL A 45 -1.90 5.28 10.95
N THR A 46 -2.24 4.58 9.87
CA THR A 46 -2.70 5.23 8.64
C THR A 46 -4.00 6.00 8.84
N ARG A 47 -4.94 5.50 9.66
CA ARG A 47 -6.18 6.23 9.99
C ARG A 47 -5.88 7.50 10.78
N GLU A 48 -5.03 7.40 11.80
CA GLU A 48 -4.63 8.55 12.62
C GLU A 48 -3.93 9.64 11.81
N LEU A 49 -2.99 9.27 10.95
CA LEU A 49 -2.28 10.20 10.07
C LEU A 49 -3.24 10.92 9.11
N LYS A 50 -4.24 10.22 8.57
CA LYS A 50 -5.30 10.83 7.74
C LYS A 50 -6.16 11.80 8.54
N MET A 51 -6.52 11.45 9.78
CA MET A 51 -7.29 12.35 10.66
C MET A 51 -6.51 13.62 11.01
N ASN A 52 -5.19 13.50 11.15
CA ASN A 52 -4.29 14.63 11.42
C ASN A 52 -3.88 15.39 10.14
N ASN A 53 -4.44 15.03 8.98
CA ASN A 53 -4.16 15.65 7.68
C ASN A 53 -2.67 15.64 7.30
N LEU A 54 -1.97 14.57 7.70
CA LEU A 54 -0.55 14.31 7.42
C LEU A 54 -0.35 13.35 6.23
N LEU A 55 -1.44 12.87 5.62
CA LEU A 55 -1.49 11.94 4.49
C LEU A 55 -2.60 12.31 3.49
#